data_AF-A0A946G9S4-F1
#
_entry.id   AF-A0A946G9S4-F1
#
_cell.length_a   1.000
_cell.length_b   1.000
_cell.length_c   1.000
_cell.angle_alpha   90.00
_cell.angle_beta   90.00
_cell.angle_gamma   90.00
#
_symmetry.space_group_name_H-M   'P 1'
#
loop_
_entity.id
_entity.type
_entity.pdbx_description
1 polymer ?
#
loop_
_entity_poly.entity_id
_entity_poly.type
_entity_poly.pdbx_seq_one_letter_code
_entity_poly.pdbx_strand_id
1 'polypeptide(L)'
;MNMNTTVNPSPQLQFRQCHWILRAYVVFVLLASVLSLSGFFARELHEIIVPFTGWSGLSYYMYTLYFAVVAMFTPRRKLIYAVAVLLGLAIAFGGLDAYQHLWGSKAGRIDSGNPYLIYHPARPAITVALPTFWLALLISPSMKRWIKNCCQDAAQNP
;
A
#
# COMPACT_ATOMS: atom_id res chain seq x y z
N MET A 1 -13.35 30.93 -33.89
CA MET A 1 -12.39 29.85 -33.54
C MET A 1 -12.07 29.98 -32.06
N ASN A 2 -12.73 29.20 -31.20
CA ASN A 2 -12.36 29.12 -29.78
C ASN A 2 -11.19 28.14 -29.65
N MET A 3 -9.98 28.67 -29.49
CA MET A 3 -8.84 27.89 -28.99
C MET A 3 -9.12 27.57 -27.52
N ASN A 4 -9.78 26.44 -27.27
CA ASN A 4 -9.76 25.82 -25.95
C ASN A 4 -8.36 25.23 -25.75
N THR A 5 -7.41 26.06 -25.34
CA THR A 5 -6.17 25.57 -24.74
C THR A 5 -6.52 24.92 -23.42
N THR A 6 -6.69 23.59 -23.43
CA THR A 6 -6.78 22.79 -22.21
C THR A 6 -5.42 22.87 -21.51
N VAL A 7 -5.25 23.89 -20.67
CA VAL A 7 -4.10 24.00 -19.77
C VAL A 7 -4.16 22.80 -18.85
N ASN A 8 -3.18 21.89 -18.96
CA ASN A 8 -3.06 20.77 -18.03
C ASN A 8 -2.95 21.34 -16.61
N PRO A 9 -3.84 20.94 -15.69
CA PRO A 9 -3.81 21.48 -14.34
C PRO A 9 -2.46 21.15 -13.68
N SER A 10 -1.94 22.08 -12.89
CA SER A 10 -0.66 21.86 -12.20
C SER A 10 -0.72 20.62 -11.31
N PRO A 11 0.41 19.93 -11.08
CA PRO A 11 0.44 18.69 -10.28
C PRO A 11 -0.13 18.88 -8.86
N GLN A 12 0.03 20.08 -8.29
CA GLN A 12 -0.52 20.45 -6.98
C GLN A 12 -2.05 20.53 -7.00
N LEU A 13 -2.64 21.04 -8.08
CA LEU A 13 -4.08 21.11 -8.25
C LEU A 13 -4.69 19.71 -8.46
N GLN A 14 -4.02 18.87 -9.27
CA GLN A 14 -4.40 17.47 -9.46
C GLN A 14 -4.33 16.68 -8.15
N PHE A 15 -3.27 16.86 -7.35
CA PHE A 15 -3.19 16.29 -6.01
C PHE A 15 -4.35 16.75 -5.13
N ARG A 16 -4.69 18.05 -5.16
CA ARG A 16 -5.78 18.64 -4.36
C ARG A 16 -7.19 18.30 -4.87
N GLN A 17 -7.34 17.72 -6.05
CA GLN A 17 -8.60 17.20 -6.60
C GLN A 17 -8.74 15.67 -6.47
N CYS A 18 -7.63 14.96 -6.25
CA CYS A 18 -7.60 13.51 -6.07
C CYS A 18 -8.42 13.05 -4.86
N HIS A 19 -9.06 11.87 -4.90
CA HIS A 19 -9.83 11.39 -3.74
C HIS A 19 -8.96 11.26 -2.49
N TRP A 20 -9.45 11.74 -1.34
CA TRP A 20 -8.66 11.82 -0.10
C TRP A 20 -8.10 10.46 0.36
N ILE A 21 -8.84 9.36 0.12
CA ILE A 21 -8.39 7.98 0.37
C ILE A 21 -7.07 7.69 -0.33
N LEU A 22 -6.94 8.06 -1.61
CA LEU A 22 -5.74 7.78 -2.40
C LEU A 22 -4.56 8.61 -1.89
N ARG A 23 -4.79 9.86 -1.48
CA ARG A 23 -3.75 10.70 -0.88
C ARG A 23 -3.25 10.13 0.44
N ALA A 24 -4.17 9.74 1.32
CA ALA A 24 -3.85 9.12 2.59
C ALA A 24 -3.06 7.82 2.38
N TYR A 25 -3.48 7.01 1.39
CA TYR A 25 -2.76 5.80 1.01
C TYR A 25 -1.34 6.11 0.53
N VAL A 26 -1.14 7.09 -0.35
CA VAL A 26 0.20 7.46 -0.84
C VAL A 26 1.10 7.94 0.30
N VAL A 27 0.61 8.80 1.19
CA VAL A 27 1.39 9.24 2.37
C VAL A 27 1.78 8.06 3.25
N PHE A 28 0.84 7.16 3.51
CA PHE A 28 1.09 5.95 4.27
C PHE A 28 2.14 5.05 3.60
N VAL A 29 2.02 4.80 2.30
CA VAL A 29 2.96 3.97 1.54
C VAL A 29 4.36 4.59 1.48
N LEU A 30 4.46 5.91 1.40
CA LEU A 30 5.74 6.62 1.50
C LEU A 30 6.40 6.37 2.86
N LEU A 31 5.66 6.54 3.96
CA LEU A 31 6.17 6.23 5.30
C LEU A 31 6.57 4.77 5.45
N ALA A 32 5.73 3.84 4.98
CA ALA A 32 6.02 2.41 4.99
C ALA A 32 7.28 2.07 4.16
N SER A 33 7.49 2.75 3.03
CA SER A 33 8.69 2.56 2.19
C SER A 33 9.95 3.07 2.89
N VAL A 34 9.89 4.24 3.55
CA VAL A 34 11.00 4.77 4.35
C VAL A 34 11.35 3.80 5.48
N LEU A 35 10.34 3.29 6.21
CA LEU A 35 10.56 2.28 7.26
C LEU A 35 11.11 0.97 6.68
N SER A 36 10.66 0.54 5.50
CA SER A 36 11.20 -0.66 4.84
C SER A 36 12.67 -0.47 4.44
N LEU A 37 13.07 0.73 4.04
CA LEU A 37 14.45 1.04 3.65
C LEU A 37 15.35 1.33 4.85
N SER A 38 14.80 1.46 6.07
CA SER A 38 15.59 1.70 7.30
C SER A 38 16.70 0.68 7.52
N GLY A 39 16.57 -0.54 7.00
CA GLY A 39 17.64 -1.54 7.06
C GLY A 39 18.98 -1.09 6.45
N PHE A 40 18.96 -0.13 5.52
CA PHE A 40 20.18 0.39 4.87
C PHE A 40 20.85 1.54 5.63
N PHE A 41 20.10 2.33 6.39
CA PHE A 41 20.59 3.59 6.98
C PHE A 41 20.32 3.74 8.48
N ALA A 42 19.46 2.92 9.07
CA ALA A 42 19.06 2.95 10.47
C ALA A 42 18.80 1.52 10.98
N ARG A 43 19.88 0.74 11.12
CA ARG A 43 19.82 -0.69 11.47
C ARG A 43 19.09 -0.97 12.79
N GLU A 44 19.32 -0.16 13.83
CA GLU A 44 18.65 -0.33 15.13
C GLU A 44 17.13 -0.20 15.02
N LEU A 45 16.65 0.79 14.26
CA LEU A 45 15.23 0.96 13.98
C LEU A 45 14.66 -0.24 13.23
N HIS A 46 15.42 -0.76 12.26
CA HIS A 46 15.01 -1.93 11.49
C HIS A 46 14.88 -3.18 12.39
N GLU A 47 15.86 -3.43 13.27
CA GLU A 47 15.85 -4.55 14.22
C GLU A 47 14.64 -4.48 15.17
N ILE A 48 14.21 -3.29 15.58
CA ILE A 48 13.01 -3.08 16.40
C ILE A 48 11.72 -3.40 15.63
N ILE A 49 11.66 -3.06 14.35
CA ILE A 49 10.42 -3.17 13.54
C ILE A 49 10.24 -4.58 12.96
N VAL A 50 11.33 -5.26 12.58
CA VAL A 50 11.28 -6.58 11.93
C VAL A 50 10.42 -7.60 12.68
N PRO A 51 10.44 -7.74 14.02
CA PRO A 51 9.54 -8.65 14.72
C PRO A 51 8.06 -8.42 14.41
N PHE A 52 7.66 -7.17 14.16
CA PHE A 52 6.28 -6.76 13.91
C PHE A 52 5.89 -6.75 12.43
N THR A 53 6.84 -6.56 11.52
CA THR A 53 6.56 -6.46 10.08
C THR A 53 7.06 -7.67 9.29
N GLY A 54 8.01 -8.41 9.83
CA GLY A 54 8.80 -9.37 9.08
C GLY A 54 9.80 -8.70 8.15
N TRP A 55 10.60 -9.53 7.48
CA TRP A 55 11.64 -9.10 6.53
C TRP A 55 11.06 -8.37 5.31
N SER A 56 9.85 -8.74 4.89
CA SER A 56 9.21 -8.24 3.67
C SER A 56 7.86 -7.56 3.89
N GLY A 57 7.36 -7.46 5.12
CA GLY A 57 5.97 -6.99 5.33
C GLY A 57 5.72 -5.56 4.88
N LEU A 58 6.71 -4.68 4.97
CA LEU A 58 6.58 -3.31 4.48
C LEU A 58 6.98 -3.13 3.01
N SER A 59 7.78 -4.04 2.45
CA SER A 59 8.25 -3.92 1.07
C SER A 59 7.11 -4.09 0.06
N TYR A 60 6.03 -4.80 0.42
CA TYR A 60 4.81 -4.87 -0.37
C TYR A 60 4.25 -3.49 -0.72
N TYR A 61 4.28 -2.55 0.23
CA TYR A 61 3.77 -1.19 0.03
C TYR A 61 4.65 -0.43 -0.97
N MET A 62 5.97 -0.61 -0.93
CA MET A 62 6.89 0.00 -1.89
C MET A 62 6.53 -0.36 -3.34
N TYR A 63 6.15 -1.62 -3.60
CA TYR A 63 5.71 -2.03 -4.94
C TYR A 63 4.38 -1.39 -5.36
N THR A 64 3.51 -1.03 -4.42
CA THR A 64 2.26 -0.32 -4.73
C THR A 64 2.44 1.17 -5.00
N LEU A 65 3.56 1.76 -4.57
CA LEU A 65 3.81 3.20 -4.62
C LEU A 65 3.69 3.75 -6.03
N TYR A 66 4.33 3.07 -7.00
CA TYR A 66 4.26 3.47 -8.42
C TYR A 66 2.82 3.55 -8.90
N PHE A 67 2.03 2.48 -8.73
CA PHE A 67 0.65 2.42 -9.19
C PHE A 67 -0.24 3.44 -8.48
N ALA A 68 -0.04 3.65 -7.18
CA ALA A 68 -0.80 4.62 -6.39
C ALA A 68 -0.54 6.06 -6.84
N VAL A 69 0.73 6.42 -7.06
CA VAL A 69 1.13 7.76 -7.54
C VAL A 69 0.59 8.00 -8.95
N VAL A 70 0.77 7.06 -9.88
CA VAL A 70 0.25 7.20 -11.25
C VAL A 70 -1.28 7.28 -11.26
N ALA A 71 -1.96 6.56 -10.36
CA ALA A 71 -3.41 6.63 -10.23
C ALA A 71 -3.93 8.00 -9.72
N MET A 72 -3.09 8.79 -9.03
CA MET A 72 -3.49 10.15 -8.63
C MET A 72 -3.51 11.11 -9.82
N PHE A 73 -2.52 11.00 -10.72
CA PHE A 73 -2.38 11.92 -11.86
C PHE A 73 -3.18 11.44 -13.09
N THR A 74 -3.32 10.13 -13.24
CA THR A 74 -4.07 9.50 -14.33
C THR A 74 -5.01 8.44 -13.75
N PRO A 75 -6.19 8.86 -13.24
CA PRO A 75 -7.12 7.97 -12.55
C PRO A 75 -7.73 6.95 -13.51
N ARG A 76 -7.08 5.79 -13.63
CA ARG A 76 -7.54 4.63 -14.40
C ARG A 76 -7.90 3.49 -13.46
N ARG A 77 -9.05 2.86 -13.69
CA ARG A 77 -9.52 1.69 -12.92
C ARG A 77 -8.45 0.61 -12.78
N LYS A 78 -7.72 0.32 -13.87
CA LYS A 78 -6.68 -0.71 -13.92
C LYS A 78 -5.57 -0.48 -12.88
N LEU A 79 -5.19 0.77 -12.62
CA LEU A 79 -4.13 1.11 -11.65
C LEU A 79 -4.58 0.88 -10.22
N ILE A 80 -5.82 1.26 -9.88
CA ILE A 80 -6.39 1.00 -8.54
C ILE A 80 -6.56 -0.51 -8.31
N TYR A 81 -6.99 -1.26 -9.34
CA TYR A 81 -7.03 -2.72 -9.25
C TYR A 81 -5.65 -3.34 -9.10
N ALA A 82 -4.62 -2.80 -9.75
CA ALA A 82 -3.24 -3.28 -9.56
C ALA A 82 -2.78 -3.11 -8.09
N VAL A 83 -3.06 -1.95 -7.49
CA VAL A 83 -2.81 -1.73 -6.04
C VAL A 83 -3.60 -2.74 -5.20
N ALA A 84 -4.89 -2.92 -5.49
CA ALA A 84 -5.76 -3.84 -4.76
C ALA A 84 -5.27 -5.30 -4.84
N VAL A 85 -4.81 -5.75 -6.00
CA VAL A 85 -4.25 -7.10 -6.20
C VAL A 85 -2.96 -7.27 -5.40
N LEU A 86 -2.05 -6.29 -5.43
CA LEU A 86 -0.82 -6.34 -4.64
C LEU A 86 -1.09 -6.37 -3.13
N LEU A 87 -2.08 -5.60 -2.66
CA LEU A 87 -2.55 -5.69 -1.26
C LEU A 87 -3.16 -7.06 -0.95
N GLY A 88 -3.96 -7.63 -1.87
CA GLY A 88 -4.50 -8.98 -1.74
C GLY A 88 -3.41 -10.05 -1.60
N LEU A 89 -2.34 -9.94 -2.38
CA LEU A 89 -1.17 -10.81 -2.25
C LEU A 89 -0.47 -10.62 -0.90
N ALA A 90 -0.29 -9.37 -0.45
CA ALA A 90 0.29 -9.08 0.87
C ALA A 90 -0.53 -9.72 2.00
N ILE A 91 -1.87 -9.65 1.93
CA ILE A 91 -2.78 -10.31 2.88
C ILE A 91 -2.58 -11.83 2.85
N ALA A 92 -2.51 -12.44 1.68
CA ALA A 92 -2.33 -13.89 1.54
C ALA A 92 -0.99 -14.36 2.12
N PHE A 93 0.11 -13.68 1.78
CA PHE A 93 1.43 -14.02 2.31
C PHE A 93 1.54 -13.73 3.81
N GLY A 94 0.99 -12.62 4.29
CA GLY A 94 0.94 -12.29 5.72
C GLY A 94 0.11 -13.30 6.52
N GLY A 95 -1.02 -13.75 5.96
CA GLY A 95 -1.86 -14.78 6.55
C GLY A 95 -1.18 -16.15 6.60
N LEU A 96 -0.45 -16.52 5.54
CA LEU A 96 0.37 -17.74 5.52
C LEU A 96 1.50 -17.67 6.55
N ASP A 97 2.20 -16.54 6.65
CA ASP A 97 3.26 -16.34 7.66
C ASP A 97 2.69 -16.42 9.09
N ALA A 98 1.53 -15.82 9.33
CA ALA A 98 0.83 -15.90 10.60
C ALA A 98 0.41 -17.33 10.95
N TYR A 99 -0.19 -18.04 9.99
CA TYR A 99 -0.57 -19.43 10.18
C TYR A 99 0.64 -20.29 10.55
N GLN A 100 1.76 -20.16 9.83
CA GLN A 100 2.97 -20.95 10.08
C GLN A 100 3.54 -20.76 11.49
N HIS A 101 3.52 -19.55 12.03
CA HIS A 101 4.13 -19.23 13.33
C HIS A 101 3.18 -19.34 14.52
N LEU A 102 1.87 -19.22 14.32
CA LEU A 102 0.89 -19.33 15.39
C LEU A 102 0.31 -20.74 15.54
N TRP A 103 0.11 -21.45 14.43
CA TRP A 103 -0.56 -22.77 14.42
C TRP A 103 0.17 -23.85 13.61
N GLY A 104 1.16 -23.46 12.80
CA GLY A 104 1.82 -24.33 11.85
C GLY A 104 3.18 -24.84 12.29
N SER A 105 4.00 -25.21 11.30
CA SER A 105 5.30 -25.87 11.48
C SER A 105 6.38 -25.05 12.20
N LYS A 106 6.14 -23.75 12.43
CA LYS A 106 7.06 -22.85 13.14
C LYS A 106 6.52 -22.43 14.51
N ALA A 107 5.36 -22.94 14.94
CA ALA A 107 4.80 -22.63 16.25
C ALA A 107 5.73 -23.09 17.38
N GLY A 108 5.99 -22.20 18.34
CA GLY A 108 6.85 -22.48 19.50
C GLY A 108 8.33 -22.67 19.19
N ARG A 109 8.79 -22.31 17.98
CA ARG A 109 10.21 -22.37 17.63
C ARG A 109 10.99 -21.35 18.47
N ILE A 110 12.12 -21.77 19.03
CA ILE A 110 12.97 -20.90 19.85
C ILE A 110 13.75 -19.96 18.92
N ASP A 111 13.55 -18.67 19.13
CA ASP A 111 14.30 -17.63 18.44
C ASP A 111 15.62 -17.44 19.18
N SER A 112 16.75 -17.84 18.55
CA SER A 112 18.08 -17.99 19.16
C SER A 112 18.77 -16.67 19.60
N GLY A 113 18.01 -15.68 20.05
CA GLY A 113 18.49 -14.31 20.31
C GLY A 113 18.74 -13.50 19.04
N ASN A 114 18.43 -14.04 17.85
CA ASN A 114 18.52 -13.31 16.60
C ASN A 114 17.24 -12.48 16.40
N PRO A 115 17.30 -11.13 16.44
CA PRO A 115 16.12 -10.26 16.35
C PRO A 115 15.34 -10.46 15.05
N TYR A 116 15.99 -10.94 13.99
CA TYR A 116 15.36 -11.16 12.70
C TYR A 116 14.58 -12.48 12.60
N LEU A 117 14.75 -13.39 13.56
CA LEU A 117 13.97 -14.62 13.65
C LEU A 117 12.74 -14.45 14.54
N ILE A 118 12.69 -13.38 15.34
CA ILE A 118 11.62 -13.15 16.30
C ILE A 118 10.29 -12.95 15.57
N TYR A 119 9.30 -13.77 15.96
CA TYR A 119 7.92 -13.60 15.54
C TYR A 119 7.10 -12.96 16.66
N HIS A 120 6.67 -11.72 16.48
CA HIS A 120 5.77 -11.08 17.44
C HIS A 120 4.30 -11.47 17.16
N PRO A 121 3.50 -11.88 18.16
CA PRO A 121 2.09 -12.27 17.96
C PRO A 121 1.20 -11.17 17.33
N ALA A 122 1.59 -9.90 17.48
CA ALA A 122 0.91 -8.77 16.86
C ALA A 122 1.28 -8.53 15.39
N ARG A 123 2.25 -9.25 14.81
CA ARG A 123 2.65 -9.12 13.40
C ARG A 123 1.47 -9.21 12.42
N PRO A 124 0.49 -10.11 12.57
CA PRO A 124 -0.67 -10.18 11.67
C PRO A 124 -1.51 -8.90 11.63
N ALA A 125 -1.51 -8.09 12.70
CA ALA A 125 -2.19 -6.80 12.67
C ALA A 125 -1.58 -5.87 11.61
N ILE A 126 -0.27 -5.92 11.40
CA ILE A 126 0.45 -5.08 10.45
C ILE A 126 0.54 -5.73 9.07
N THR A 127 0.72 -7.04 8.99
CA THR A 127 0.91 -7.76 7.71
C THR A 127 -0.39 -8.26 7.07
N VAL A 128 -1.50 -8.29 7.82
CA VAL A 128 -2.82 -8.76 7.32
C VAL A 128 -3.89 -7.69 7.52
N ALA A 129 -4.12 -7.25 8.76
CA ALA A 129 -5.24 -6.35 9.05
C ALA A 129 -5.04 -4.97 8.40
N LEU A 130 -3.82 -4.43 8.42
CA LEU A 130 -3.52 -3.13 7.82
C LEU A 130 -3.63 -3.12 6.28
N PRO A 131 -3.08 -4.09 5.52
CA PRO A 131 -3.38 -4.22 4.08
C PRO A 131 -4.87 -4.41 3.80
N THR A 132 -5.58 -5.18 4.64
CA THR A 132 -7.04 -5.40 4.50
C THR A 132 -7.82 -4.10 4.67
N PHE A 133 -7.44 -3.29 5.65
CA PHE A 133 -8.02 -1.97 5.88
C PHE A 133 -7.88 -1.08 4.64
N TRP A 134 -6.67 -0.98 4.08
CA TRP A 134 -6.44 -0.19 2.87
C TRP A 134 -7.18 -0.75 1.66
N LEU A 135 -7.19 -2.06 1.49
CA LEU A 135 -7.92 -2.72 0.42
C LEU A 135 -9.42 -2.37 0.49
N ALA A 136 -10.02 -2.48 1.68
CA ALA A 136 -11.43 -2.14 1.90
C ALA A 136 -11.76 -0.69 1.54
N LEU A 137 -10.88 0.26 1.89
CA LEU A 137 -11.04 1.66 1.52
C LEU A 137 -10.91 1.89 0.00
N LEU A 138 -9.95 1.24 -0.65
CA LEU A 138 -9.72 1.38 -2.09
C LEU A 138 -10.84 0.76 -2.95
N ILE A 139 -11.51 -0.29 -2.46
CA ILE A 139 -12.66 -0.89 -3.16
C ILE A 139 -14.02 -0.30 -2.73
N SER A 140 -14.00 0.71 -1.86
CA SER A 140 -15.21 1.33 -1.31
C SER A 140 -16.10 1.94 -2.41
N PRO A 141 -17.42 2.06 -2.17
CA PRO A 141 -18.33 2.69 -3.13
C PRO A 141 -17.97 4.15 -3.46
N SER A 142 -17.36 4.88 -2.51
CA SER A 142 -16.89 6.25 -2.73
C SER A 142 -15.77 6.29 -3.76
N MET A 143 -14.77 5.43 -3.59
CA MET A 143 -13.64 5.32 -4.52
C MET A 143 -14.09 4.88 -5.91
N LYS A 144 -14.98 3.87 -5.98
CA LYS A 144 -15.55 3.40 -7.25
C LYS A 144 -16.31 4.49 -8.00
N ARG A 145 -17.08 5.32 -7.29
CA ARG A 145 -17.79 6.48 -7.87
C ARG A 145 -16.81 7.52 -8.40
N TRP A 146 -15.79 7.89 -7.62
CA TRP A 146 -14.77 8.84 -8.06
C TRP A 146 -14.05 8.37 -9.34
N ILE A 147 -13.60 7.12 -9.39
CA ILE A 147 -12.93 6.58 -10.58
C ILE A 147 -13.87 6.56 -11.79
N LYS A 148 -15.16 6.24 -11.60
CA LYS A 148 -16.15 6.26 -12.68
C LYS A 148 -16.26 7.66 -13.28
N ASN A 149 -16.41 8.69 -12.45
CA ASN A 149 -16.55 10.07 -12.91
C ASN A 149 -15.30 10.52 -13.68
N CYS A 150 -14.09 10.32 -13.11
CA CYS A 150 -12.86 10.70 -13.79
C CYS A 150 -12.60 9.94 -15.10
N CYS A 151 -13.00 8.66 -15.20
CA CYS A 151 -12.91 7.90 -16.45
C CYS A 151 -13.93 8.35 -17.50
N GLN A 152 -15.08 8.89 -17.11
CA GLN A 152 -16.07 9.43 -18.03
C GLN A 152 -15.62 10.77 -18.61
N ASP A 153 -15.04 11.64 -17.77
CA ASP A 153 -14.49 12.93 -18.20
C ASP A 153 -13.33 12.76 -19.21
N ALA A 154 -12.50 11.73 -19.01
CA ALA A 154 -11.39 11.39 -19.92
C ALA A 154 -11.86 10.78 -21.26
N ALA A 155 -13.08 10.22 -21.32
CA ALA A 155 -13.64 9.66 -22.56
C ALA A 155 -14.38 10.72 -23.40
N GLN A 156 -14.76 11.85 -22.79
CA GLN A 156 -15.47 12.94 -23.46
C GLN A 156 -14.54 14.01 -24.05
N ASN A 157 -13.26 14.02 -23.68
CA ASN A 157 -12.22 14.87 -24.27
C ASN A 157 -11.06 14.01 -24.82
N PRO A 158 -11.22 13.39 -26.00
CA PRO A 158 -10.13 12.70 -26.70
C PRO A 158 -9.05 13.66 -27.22
#